data_AF-A0A7V0V352-F1
#
_entry.id   AF-A0A7V0V352-F1
#
_cell.length_a   1.000
_cell.length_b   1.000
_cell.length_c   1.000
_cell.angle_alpha   90.00
_cell.angle_beta   90.00
_cell.angle_gamma   90.00
#
_symmetry.space_group_name_H-M   'P 1'
#
loop_
_entity.id
_entity.type
_entity.pdbx_description
1 polymer ?
#
loop_
_entity_poly.entity_id
_entity_poly.type
_entity_poly.pdbx_seq_one_letter_code
_entity_poly.pdbx_strand_id
1 'polypeptide(L)'
;MSTRISRREFLFGSAMTAVGVALSACARQAAPQPTQPPATKAAVQASPTPIPTQAATATPVPTAAPAKEAPALAELVKQGKLPPLTDRLPKNPLVLAPVNEIGTYGGRIRSFYSWQGYWAECQYGHSALRWINDGMEIAPGI
;
A
#
# COMPACT_ATOMS: atom_id res chain seq x y z
N MET A 1 54.01 30.60 30.38
CA MET A 1 53.70 29.15 30.41
C MET A 1 52.37 28.97 29.70
N SER A 2 52.34 28.28 28.56
CA SER A 2 51.11 28.07 27.78
C SER A 2 50.56 26.68 28.08
N THR A 3 49.43 26.61 28.77
CA THR A 3 48.73 25.36 29.07
C THR A 3 48.01 24.87 27.82
N ARG A 4 48.48 23.76 27.23
CA ARG A 4 47.79 23.12 26.08
C ARG A 4 46.63 22.28 26.62
N ILE A 5 45.40 22.70 26.33
CA ILE A 5 44.18 21.95 26.65
C ILE A 5 44.13 20.70 25.76
N SER A 6 44.00 19.52 26.38
CA SER A 6 43.85 18.26 25.65
C SER A 6 42.42 18.07 25.14
N ARG A 7 42.24 17.29 24.07
CA ARG A 7 40.90 16.97 23.53
C ARG A 7 39.98 16.36 24.60
N ARG A 8 40.54 15.66 25.57
CA ARG A 8 39.81 15.03 26.67
C ARG A 8 39.33 16.05 27.69
N GLU A 9 40.16 17.04 28.04
CA GLU A 9 39.75 18.16 28.90
C GLU A 9 38.71 19.05 28.22
N PHE A 10 38.81 19.25 26.90
CA PHE A 10 37.78 19.95 26.14
C PHE A 10 36.43 19.21 26.19
N LEU A 11 36.43 17.89 26.03
CA LEU A 11 35.23 17.07 26.11
C LEU A 11 34.64 16.99 27.53
N PHE A 12 35.48 16.94 28.56
CA PHE A 12 35.00 17.01 29.94
C PHE A 12 34.46 18.40 30.31
N GLY A 13 35.11 19.47 29.84
CA GLY A 13 34.65 20.84 30.04
C GLY A 13 33.32 21.13 29.33
N SER A 14 33.12 20.62 28.12
CA SER A 14 31.85 20.78 27.38
C SER A 14 30.71 19.95 27.96
N ALA A 15 31.00 18.80 28.58
CA ALA A 15 29.98 18.02 29.28
C ALA A 15 29.52 18.72 30.58
N MET A 16 30.42 19.38 31.32
CA MET A 16 30.04 20.09 32.55
C MET A 16 29.20 21.35 32.31
N THR A 17 29.36 22.05 31.17
CA THR A 17 28.53 23.22 30.84
C THR A 17 27.11 22.85 30.43
N ALA A 18 26.89 21.68 29.82
CA ALA A 18 25.55 21.20 29.45
C ALA A 18 24.65 20.90 30.66
N VAL A 19 25.24 20.46 31.79
CA VAL A 19 24.50 20.20 33.04
C VAL A 19 24.06 21.51 33.73
N GLY A 20 24.83 22.59 33.59
CA GLY A 20 24.49 23.90 34.18
C GLY A 20 23.25 24.57 33.57
N VAL A 21 22.93 24.27 32.29
CA VAL A 21 21.78 24.85 31.60
C VAL A 21 20.46 24.19 32.02
N ALA A 22 20.49 22.98 32.60
CA ALA A 22 19.28 22.27 33.02
C ALA A 22 18.64 22.83 34.30
N LEU A 23 19.39 23.53 35.15
CA LEU A 23 18.90 24.01 36.46
C LEU A 23 18.30 25.43 36.43
N SER A 24 18.44 26.19 35.34
CA SER A 24 17.83 27.54 35.24
C SER A 24 16.40 27.55 34.70
N ALA A 25 15.90 26.41 34.18
CA ALA A 25 14.58 26.32 33.57
C ALA A 25 13.42 26.23 34.57
N CYS A 26 13.68 26.09 35.87
CA CYS A 26 12.62 26.01 36.90
C CYS A 26 12.37 27.33 37.66
N ALA A 27 13.09 28.41 37.35
CA ALA A 27 12.90 29.70 38.00
C ALA A 27 12.07 30.69 37.15
N ARG A 28 10.93 30.24 36.61
CA ARG A 28 9.80 31.09 36.18
C ARG A 28 8.59 30.25 35.78
N GLN A 29 7.89 29.70 36.77
CA GLN A 29 6.46 29.43 36.59
C GLN A 29 5.72 30.76 36.79
N ALA A 30 5.40 31.44 35.70
CA ALA A 30 4.37 32.45 35.70
C ALA A 30 3.06 31.79 36.19
N ALA A 31 2.38 32.43 37.14
CA ALA A 31 1.09 31.97 37.62
C ALA A 31 0.13 31.74 36.43
N PRO A 32 -0.63 30.64 36.39
CA PRO A 32 -1.59 30.41 35.32
C PRO A 32 -2.69 31.47 35.41
N GLN A 33 -2.74 32.33 34.40
CA GLN A 33 -3.85 33.24 34.15
C GLN A 33 -5.09 32.39 33.78
N PRO A 34 -6.31 32.73 34.23
CA PRO A 34 -7.51 32.01 33.82
C PRO A 34 -7.65 32.05 32.30
N THR A 35 -7.43 30.91 31.66
CA THR A 35 -7.64 30.75 30.22
C THR A 35 -9.15 30.66 30.00
N GLN A 36 -9.74 31.67 29.37
CA GLN A 36 -11.09 31.53 28.84
C GLN A 36 -11.09 30.36 27.84
N PRO A 37 -12.05 29.42 27.95
CA PRO A 37 -12.14 28.31 27.01
C PRO A 37 -12.26 28.87 25.58
N PRO A 38 -11.48 28.34 24.62
CA PRO A 38 -11.63 28.74 23.24
C PRO A 38 -13.05 28.42 22.80
N ALA A 39 -13.71 29.41 22.17
CA ALA A 39 -14.98 29.22 21.50
C ALA A 39 -14.88 27.95 20.64
N THR A 40 -15.73 26.97 20.93
CA THR A 40 -15.84 25.72 20.18
C THR A 40 -16.08 26.09 18.73
N LYS A 41 -15.05 25.99 17.88
CA LYS A 41 -15.25 25.92 16.44
C LYS A 41 -16.15 24.70 16.22
N ALA A 42 -17.35 24.96 15.74
CA ALA A 42 -18.30 23.95 15.36
C ALA A 42 -17.57 22.84 14.59
N ALA A 43 -17.73 21.60 15.05
CA ALA A 43 -17.28 20.45 14.32
C ALA A 43 -17.86 20.55 12.91
N VAL A 44 -17.00 20.69 11.91
CA VAL A 44 -17.39 20.43 10.53
C VAL A 44 -17.73 18.95 10.52
N GLN A 45 -19.03 18.64 10.54
CA GLN A 45 -19.52 17.32 10.22
C GLN A 45 -19.00 17.02 8.81
N ALA A 46 -18.01 16.14 8.71
CA ALA A 46 -17.66 15.53 7.45
C ALA A 46 -18.87 14.69 7.03
N SER A 47 -19.79 15.29 6.29
CA SER A 47 -20.79 14.56 5.55
C SER A 47 -20.03 13.59 4.66
N PRO A 48 -20.30 12.27 4.72
CA PRO A 48 -19.67 11.33 3.82
C PRO A 48 -20.05 11.74 2.41
N THR A 49 -19.08 12.22 1.63
CA THR A 49 -19.26 12.37 0.19
C THR A 49 -19.64 10.98 -0.32
N PRO A 50 -20.85 10.78 -0.87
CA PRO A 50 -21.22 9.48 -1.39
C PRO A 50 -20.20 9.14 -2.48
N ILE A 51 -19.46 8.04 -2.27
CA ILE A 51 -18.64 7.47 -3.34
C ILE A 51 -19.63 7.16 -4.46
N PRO A 52 -19.49 7.77 -5.65
CA PRO A 52 -20.40 7.50 -6.75
C PRO A 52 -20.34 6.00 -7.03
N THR A 53 -21.39 5.30 -6.61
CA THR A 53 -21.57 3.88 -6.94
C THR A 53 -21.97 3.86 -8.40
N GLN A 54 -20.98 3.69 -9.27
CA GLN A 54 -21.28 3.43 -10.66
C GLN A 54 -22.06 2.12 -10.70
N ALA A 55 -23.31 2.19 -11.17
CA ALA A 55 -24.12 1.00 -11.37
C ALA A 55 -23.30 0.03 -12.22
N ALA A 56 -23.26 -1.24 -11.82
CA ALA A 56 -22.63 -2.28 -12.61
C ALA A 56 -23.33 -2.31 -13.98
N THR A 57 -22.74 -1.65 -14.98
CA THR A 57 -23.13 -1.88 -16.36
C THR A 57 -22.96 -3.37 -16.58
N ALA A 58 -24.01 -4.03 -17.02
CA ALA A 58 -23.94 -5.44 -17.41
C ALA A 58 -22.94 -5.53 -18.56
N THR A 59 -21.66 -5.72 -18.23
CA THR A 59 -20.64 -6.04 -19.20
C THR A 59 -21.13 -7.32 -19.87
N PRO A 60 -21.40 -7.31 -21.18
CA PRO A 60 -21.82 -8.51 -21.86
C PRO A 60 -20.80 -9.58 -21.53
N VAL A 61 -21.25 -10.73 -21.00
CA VAL A 61 -20.38 -11.88 -20.76
C VAL A 61 -19.73 -12.17 -22.10
N PRO A 62 -18.42 -11.92 -22.26
CA PRO A 62 -17.81 -12.16 -23.55
C PRO A 62 -17.93 -13.65 -23.79
N THR A 63 -18.63 -14.01 -24.87
CA THR A 63 -18.56 -15.35 -25.45
C THR A 63 -17.08 -15.69 -25.51
N ALA A 64 -16.68 -16.79 -24.86
CA ALA A 64 -15.29 -17.17 -24.71
C ALA A 64 -14.55 -17.00 -26.05
N ALA A 65 -13.79 -15.90 -26.17
CA ALA A 65 -12.78 -15.80 -27.20
C ALA A 65 -11.91 -17.05 -27.08
N PRO A 66 -11.37 -17.61 -28.17
CA PRO A 66 -10.56 -18.83 -28.11
C PRO A 66 -9.49 -18.67 -27.04
N ALA A 67 -9.72 -19.31 -25.90
CA ALA A 67 -8.93 -19.09 -24.71
C ALA A 67 -7.56 -19.71 -24.97
N LYS A 68 -6.52 -18.87 -24.92
CA LYS A 68 -5.14 -19.33 -25.07
C LYS A 68 -4.58 -19.59 -23.69
N GLU A 69 -3.71 -20.57 -23.57
CA GLU A 69 -2.93 -20.82 -22.36
C GLU A 69 -1.44 -20.56 -22.59
N ALA A 70 -0.68 -20.46 -21.49
CA ALA A 70 0.76 -20.31 -21.58
C ALA A 70 1.39 -21.54 -22.28
N PRO A 71 2.41 -21.37 -23.14
CA PRO A 71 3.04 -22.48 -23.87
C PRO A 71 3.55 -23.62 -22.97
N ALA A 72 4.06 -23.29 -21.78
CA ALA A 72 4.51 -24.27 -20.80
C ALA A 72 3.36 -25.14 -20.25
N LEU A 73 2.13 -24.61 -20.15
CA LEU A 73 0.97 -25.37 -19.71
C LEU A 73 0.40 -26.24 -20.83
N ALA A 74 0.39 -25.74 -22.06
CA ALA A 74 -0.03 -26.51 -23.24
C ALA A 74 0.81 -27.79 -23.40
N GLU A 75 2.11 -27.73 -23.10
CA GLU A 75 2.98 -28.91 -23.12
C GLU A 75 2.60 -29.92 -22.03
N LEU A 76 2.21 -29.47 -20.83
CA LEU A 76 1.74 -30.35 -19.77
C LEU A 76 0.40 -31.02 -20.11
N VAL A 77 -0.49 -30.30 -20.81
CA VAL A 77 -1.75 -30.85 -21.31
C VAL A 77 -1.47 -31.94 -22.35
N LYS A 78 -0.56 -31.69 -23.31
CA LYS A 78 -0.13 -32.70 -24.29
C LYS A 78 0.48 -33.93 -23.64
N GLN A 79 1.22 -33.76 -22.55
CA GLN A 79 1.80 -34.85 -21.77
C GLN A 79 0.76 -35.60 -20.90
N GLY A 80 -0.50 -35.15 -20.87
CA GLY A 80 -1.55 -35.74 -20.04
C GLY A 80 -1.41 -35.47 -18.53
N LYS A 81 -0.51 -34.56 -18.14
CA LYS A 81 -0.27 -34.20 -16.73
C LYS A 81 -1.22 -33.12 -16.21
N LEU A 82 -1.97 -32.48 -17.10
CA LEU A 82 -2.84 -31.35 -16.79
C LEU A 82 -4.14 -31.47 -17.60
N PRO A 83 -5.32 -31.26 -16.99
CA PRO A 83 -6.58 -31.21 -17.73
C PRO A 83 -6.57 -30.12 -18.79
N PRO A 84 -7.37 -30.26 -19.88
CA PRO A 84 -7.46 -29.23 -20.90
C PRO A 84 -7.99 -27.91 -20.32
N LEU A 85 -7.69 -26.80 -21.00
CA LEU A 85 -8.03 -25.46 -20.52
C LEU A 85 -9.53 -25.27 -20.24
N THR A 86 -10.39 -25.85 -21.08
CA THR A 86 -11.85 -25.77 -20.96
C THR A 86 -12.37 -26.31 -19.64
N ASP A 87 -11.70 -27.32 -19.09
CA ASP A 87 -12.13 -28.02 -17.88
C ASP A 87 -11.61 -27.32 -16.62
N ARG A 88 -10.59 -26.46 -16.76
CA ARG A 88 -9.99 -25.69 -15.66
C ARG A 88 -10.63 -24.32 -15.47
N LEU A 89 -11.17 -23.73 -16.53
CA LEU A 89 -11.84 -22.43 -16.44
C LEU A 89 -13.27 -22.60 -15.90
N PRO A 90 -13.72 -21.71 -15.00
CA PRO A 90 -15.13 -21.68 -14.60
C PRO A 90 -16.01 -21.29 -15.79
N LYS A 91 -17.29 -21.66 -15.72
CA LYS A 91 -18.29 -21.31 -16.76
C LYS A 91 -18.32 -19.81 -17.07
N ASN A 92 -18.14 -18.99 -16.03
CA ASN A 92 -18.09 -17.53 -16.11
C ASN A 92 -16.70 -17.06 -15.61
N PRO A 93 -15.68 -16.98 -16.48
CA PRO A 93 -14.37 -16.49 -16.08
C PRO A 93 -14.40 -14.98 -15.86
N LEU A 94 -13.61 -14.50 -14.89
CA LEU A 94 -13.35 -13.07 -14.74
C LEU A 94 -12.54 -12.58 -15.95
N VAL A 95 -13.06 -11.57 -16.65
CA VAL A 95 -12.38 -10.96 -17.79
C VAL A 95 -11.84 -9.60 -17.40
N LEU A 96 -10.53 -9.42 -17.58
CA LEU A 96 -9.80 -8.21 -17.24
C LEU A 96 -9.45 -7.44 -18.51
N ALA A 97 -9.72 -6.14 -18.50
CA ALA A 97 -9.23 -5.23 -19.53
C ALA A 97 -7.73 -4.95 -19.29
N PRO A 98 -6.87 -5.03 -20.33
CA PRO A 98 -5.47 -4.62 -20.18
C PRO A 98 -5.34 -3.14 -19.86
N VAL A 99 -4.29 -2.78 -19.12
CA VAL A 99 -4.00 -1.37 -18.80
C VAL A 99 -3.52 -0.62 -20.04
N ASN A 100 -2.62 -1.24 -20.82
CA ASN A 100 -2.04 -0.66 -22.04
C ASN A 100 -2.42 -1.47 -23.28
N GLU A 101 -1.99 -2.74 -23.33
CA GLU A 101 -2.16 -3.62 -24.48
C GLU A 101 -2.32 -5.08 -24.07
N ILE A 102 -2.76 -5.93 -25.01
CA ILE A 102 -2.88 -7.37 -24.79
C ILE A 102 -1.48 -7.97 -24.57
N GLY A 103 -1.26 -8.56 -23.40
CA GLY A 103 0.02 -9.16 -23.03
C GLY A 103 0.39 -10.42 -23.83
N THR A 104 1.68 -10.74 -23.81
CA THR A 104 2.21 -12.01 -24.35
C THR A 104 2.61 -12.95 -23.21
N TYR A 105 2.45 -14.26 -23.42
CA TYR A 105 2.81 -15.26 -22.41
C TYR A 105 4.32 -15.41 -22.27
N GLY A 106 4.81 -15.43 -21.03
CA GLY A 106 6.17 -15.83 -20.70
C GLY A 106 6.92 -14.80 -19.87
N GLY A 107 8.25 -14.90 -19.90
CA GLY A 107 9.15 -14.06 -19.11
C GLY A 107 9.34 -14.53 -17.67
N ARG A 108 10.10 -13.76 -16.90
CA ARG A 108 10.35 -14.00 -15.48
C ARG A 108 10.38 -12.67 -14.73
N ILE A 109 9.40 -12.49 -13.85
CA ILE A 109 9.33 -11.32 -12.97
C ILE A 109 10.40 -11.49 -11.89
N ARG A 110 11.37 -10.57 -11.84
CA ARG A 110 12.37 -10.49 -10.78
C ARG A 110 11.94 -9.42 -9.80
N SER A 111 11.67 -9.82 -8.57
CA SER A 111 11.22 -8.91 -7.52
C SER A 111 11.91 -9.26 -6.22
N PHE A 112 11.94 -8.28 -5.32
CA PHE A 112 12.51 -8.42 -3.99
C PHE A 112 11.46 -7.98 -2.98
N TYR A 113 11.22 -8.79 -1.96
CA TYR A 113 10.27 -8.53 -0.90
C TYR A 113 10.83 -9.07 0.41
N SER A 114 10.56 -8.37 1.50
CA SER A 114 11.04 -8.72 2.84
C SER A 114 10.23 -9.82 3.51
N TRP A 115 9.05 -10.14 2.97
CA TRP A 115 8.15 -11.16 3.50
C TRP A 115 7.40 -11.88 2.37
N GLN A 116 7.07 -13.15 2.61
CA GLN A 116 6.58 -14.11 1.61
C GLN A 116 5.15 -13.84 1.12
N GLY A 117 4.32 -13.12 1.90
CA GLY A 117 2.92 -12.84 1.54
C GLY A 117 2.70 -11.54 0.76
N TYR A 118 3.76 -10.77 0.47
CA TYR A 118 3.68 -9.50 -0.27
C TYR A 118 2.86 -9.63 -1.56
N TRP A 119 3.07 -10.69 -2.33
CA TRP A 119 2.33 -10.91 -3.58
C TRP A 119 0.86 -11.25 -3.37
N ALA A 120 0.53 -11.99 -2.32
CA ALA A 120 -0.86 -12.32 -2.02
C ALA A 120 -1.67 -11.05 -1.72
N GLU A 121 -1.06 -10.09 -1.02
CA GLU A 121 -1.67 -8.78 -0.73
C GLU A 121 -1.76 -7.89 -1.97
N CYS A 122 -0.68 -7.76 -2.75
CA CYS A 122 -0.66 -6.87 -3.92
C CYS A 122 -1.56 -7.33 -5.07
N GLN A 123 -1.81 -8.63 -5.20
CA GLN A 123 -2.60 -9.18 -6.32
C GLN A 123 -4.11 -9.12 -6.09
N TYR A 124 -4.59 -8.51 -5.00
CA TYR A 124 -6.03 -8.48 -4.65
C TYR A 124 -6.66 -9.88 -4.70
N GLY A 125 -5.91 -10.90 -4.24
CA GLY A 125 -6.29 -12.30 -4.39
C GLY A 125 -7.62 -12.65 -3.72
N HIS A 126 -8.49 -13.38 -4.43
CA HIS A 126 -9.80 -13.90 -3.95
C HIS A 126 -10.68 -12.87 -3.24
N SER A 127 -10.78 -11.67 -3.83
CA SER A 127 -11.71 -10.63 -3.37
C SER A 127 -12.90 -10.54 -4.32
N ALA A 128 -14.12 -10.46 -3.78
CA ALA A 128 -15.33 -10.29 -4.58
C ALA A 128 -15.37 -8.95 -5.35
N LEU A 129 -14.56 -7.98 -4.91
CA LEU A 129 -14.43 -6.64 -5.47
C LEU A 129 -12.96 -6.28 -5.62
N ARG A 130 -12.61 -5.60 -6.71
CA ARG A 130 -11.27 -5.08 -6.96
C ARG A 130 -11.29 -3.56 -7.14
N TRP A 131 -10.23 -2.91 -6.68
CA TRP A 131 -10.00 -1.50 -6.93
C TRP A 131 -9.37 -1.31 -8.31
N ILE A 132 -9.86 -0.32 -9.06
CA ILE A 132 -9.35 0.06 -10.38
C ILE A 132 -9.07 1.57 -10.40
N ASN A 133 -8.36 2.05 -11.41
CA ASN A 133 -8.03 3.48 -11.58
C ASN A 133 -7.44 4.10 -10.30
N ASP A 134 -6.37 3.49 -9.78
CA ASP A 134 -5.68 3.89 -8.55
C ASP A 134 -6.59 4.05 -7.31
N GLY A 135 -7.65 3.23 -7.22
CA GLY A 135 -8.57 3.21 -6.08
C GLY A 135 -9.77 4.15 -6.21
N MET A 136 -9.91 4.84 -7.35
CA MET A 136 -11.01 5.77 -7.58
C MET A 136 -12.32 5.06 -7.97
N GLU A 137 -12.24 3.80 -8.39
CA GLU A 137 -13.38 3.01 -8.87
C GLU A 137 -13.28 1.55 -8.38
N ILE A 138 -14.44 0.87 -8.35
CA ILE A 138 -14.58 -0.53 -7.93
C ILE A 138 -15.10 -1.36 -9.11
N ALA A 139 -14.52 -2.54 -9.32
CA ALA A 139 -14.98 -3.51 -10.31
C ALA A 139 -15.22 -4.90 -9.68
N PRO A 140 -15.93 -5.81 -10.38
CA PRO A 140 -16.08 -7.19 -9.94
C PRO A 140 -14.72 -7.90 -9.81
N GLY A 141 -14.60 -8.72 -8.76
CA GLY A 141 -13.47 -9.63 -8.53
C GLY A 141 -13.89 -11.10 -8.65
N ILE A 142 -13.14 -12.01 -8.00
CA ILE A 142 -13.36 -13.48 -8.04
C ILE A 142 -13.92 -14.02 -6.74
#